data_AF-E6R9Y6-F1
#
_entry.id   AF-E6R9Y6-F1
#
_cell.length_a   1.000
_cell.length_b   1.000
_cell.length_c   1.000
_cell.angle_alpha   90.00
_cell.angle_beta   90.00
_cell.angle_gamma   90.00
#
_symmetry.space_group_name_H-M   'P 1'
#
loop_
_entity.id
_entity.type
_entity.pdbx_description
1 polymer ?
#
loop_
_entity_poly.entity_id
_entity_poly.type
_entity_poly.pdbx_seq_one_letter_code
_entity_poly.pdbx_strand_id
1 'polypeptide(L)'
;MKVDWEDLHVNAILHGLPSRFHHWRNQQIGEATRKKATDIELIITNIDAASSYFASSSPAARPASVGRSDETLAAFYIGLSRKGRKPSAAHPCARCGFPDHWVINCPSRFVHHR
;
A
#
# COMPACT_ATOMS: atom_id res chain seq x y z
N MET A 1 25.90 -14.08 31.42
CA MET A 1 24.69 -13.37 30.97
C MET A 1 24.14 -14.15 29.79
N LYS A 2 22.96 -14.78 29.92
CA LYS A 2 22.35 -15.52 28.80
C LYS A 2 21.69 -14.49 27.91
N VAL A 3 22.18 -14.31 26.69
CA VAL A 3 21.52 -13.44 25.71
C VAL A 3 20.20 -14.08 25.36
N ASP A 4 19.11 -13.36 25.62
CA ASP A 4 17.81 -13.73 25.11
C ASP A 4 17.70 -13.24 23.66
N TRP A 5 17.72 -14.19 22.73
CA TRP A 5 17.67 -13.91 21.30
C TRP A 5 16.33 -13.30 20.89
N GLU A 6 15.25 -13.62 21.60
CA GLU A 6 13.92 -13.04 21.33
C GLU A 6 13.93 -11.55 21.71
N ASP A 7 14.49 -11.22 22.87
CA ASP A 7 14.66 -9.83 23.32
C ASP A 7 15.54 -9.02 22.36
N LEU A 8 16.61 -9.63 21.85
CA LEU A 8 17.49 -9.00 20.87
C LEU A 8 16.75 -8.75 19.55
N HIS A 9 15.94 -9.72 19.11
CA HIS A 9 15.15 -9.62 17.88
C HIS A 9 14.07 -8.52 17.99
N VAL A 10 13.34 -8.48 19.11
CA VAL A 10 12.37 -7.43 19.41
C VAL A 10 13.03 -6.04 19.42
N ASN A 11 14.21 -5.92 20.04
CA ASN A 11 14.95 -4.65 20.03
C ASN A 11 15.40 -4.25 18.63
N ALA A 12 15.90 -5.20 17.83
CA ALA A 12 16.29 -4.94 16.45
C ALA A 12 15.12 -4.41 15.62
N ILE A 13 13.92 -4.99 15.78
CA ILE A 13 12.71 -4.50 15.10
C ILE A 13 12.38 -3.07 15.56
N LEU A 14 12.24 -2.85 16.87
CA LEU A 14 11.80 -1.55 17.41
C LEU A 14 12.74 -0.39 17.06
N HIS A 15 14.05 -0.64 17.02
CA HIS A 15 15.05 0.36 16.66
C HIS A 15 15.20 0.55 15.13
N GLY A 16 14.83 -0.45 14.32
CA GLY A 16 14.84 -0.37 12.87
C GLY A 16 13.60 0.32 12.27
N LEU A 17 12.58 0.63 13.08
CA LEU A 17 11.34 1.21 12.58
C LEU A 17 11.49 2.67 12.09
N PRO A 18 10.83 3.04 10.99
CA PRO A 18 10.76 4.42 10.52
C PRO A 18 10.16 5.38 11.56
N SER A 19 10.49 6.67 11.44
CA SER A 19 10.05 7.71 12.38
C SER A 19 8.53 7.81 12.58
N ARG A 20 7.74 7.40 11.58
CA ARG A 20 6.26 7.35 11.67
C ARG A 20 5.75 6.48 12.81
N PHE A 21 6.55 5.51 13.28
CA PHE A 21 6.20 4.63 14.39
C PHE A 21 6.70 5.14 15.75
N HIS A 22 7.32 6.33 15.84
CA HIS A 22 7.92 6.82 17.09
C HIS A 22 6.94 6.86 18.26
N HIS A 23 5.71 7.31 18.04
CA HIS A 23 4.69 7.37 19.10
C HIS A 23 4.40 5.97 19.65
N TRP A 24 4.10 5.02 18.76
CA TRP A 24 3.82 3.64 19.15
C TRP A 24 5.04 2.95 19.78
N ARG A 25 6.24 3.11 19.20
CA ARG A 25 7.48 2.56 19.74
C ARG A 25 7.74 3.08 21.17
N ASN A 26 7.58 4.37 21.41
CA ASN A 26 7.79 4.96 22.74
C ASN A 26 6.77 4.42 23.75
N GLN A 27 5.53 4.12 23.33
CA GLN A 27 4.54 3.43 24.15
C GLN A 27 4.98 2.00 24.49
N GLN A 28 5.60 1.28 23.56
CA GLN A 28 6.09 -0.09 23.80
C GLN A 28 7.26 -0.14 24.78
N ILE A 29 8.15 0.86 24.77
CA ILE A 29 9.28 0.95 25.71
C ILE A 29 8.80 1.18 27.16
N GLY A 30 7.62 1.80 27.33
CA GLY A 30 7.02 2.05 28.65
C GLY A 30 6.09 0.93 29.15
N GLU A 31 5.79 -0.10 28.35
CA GLU A 31 4.92 -1.20 28.76
C GLU A 31 5.69 -2.21 29.64
N ALA A 32 5.06 -2.64 30.75
CA ALA A 32 5.66 -3.60 31.69
C ALA A 32 5.75 -5.04 31.14
N THR A 33 4.94 -5.36 30.12
CA THR A 33 4.91 -6.69 29.51
C THR A 33 5.47 -6.62 28.10
N ARG A 34 6.54 -7.36 27.84
CA ARG A 34 7.17 -7.38 26.53
C ARG A 34 6.38 -8.27 25.57
N LYS A 35 6.06 -7.74 24.39
CA LYS A 35 5.38 -8.48 23.32
C LYS A 35 6.38 -9.34 22.56
N LYS A 36 5.91 -10.48 22.03
CA LYS A 36 6.72 -11.35 21.17
C LYS A 36 6.97 -10.68 19.82
N ALA A 37 8.03 -11.13 19.12
CA ALA A 37 8.37 -10.60 17.80
C ALA A 37 7.19 -10.67 16.81
N THR A 38 6.49 -11.80 16.75
CA THR A 38 5.34 -12.01 15.85
C THR A 38 4.19 -11.04 16.11
N ASP A 39 3.94 -10.71 17.38
CA ASP A 39 2.87 -9.79 17.76
C ASP A 39 3.24 -8.36 17.36
N ILE A 40 4.51 -8.00 17.50
CA ILE A 40 5.06 -6.71 17.08
C ILE A 40 4.96 -6.54 15.56
N GLU A 41 5.36 -7.55 14.78
CA GLU A 41 5.26 -7.55 13.32
C GLU A 41 3.80 -7.41 12.84
N LEU A 42 2.86 -8.12 13.49
CA LEU A 42 1.44 -8.02 13.20
C LEU A 42 0.92 -6.60 13.46
N ILE A 43 1.30 -5.99 14.59
CA ILE A 43 0.89 -4.63 14.93
C ILE A 43 1.45 -3.62 13.92
N ILE A 44 2.73 -3.73 13.55
CA ILE A 44 3.35 -2.88 12.52
C ILE A 44 2.57 -2.97 11.21
N THR A 45 2.27 -4.20 10.78
CA THR A 45 1.50 -4.47 9.55
C THR A 45 0.12 -3.81 9.60
N ASN A 46 -0.58 -3.91 10.74
CA ASN A 46 -1.88 -3.29 10.93
C ASN A 46 -1.83 -1.75 10.91
N ILE A 47 -0.80 -1.15 11.52
CA ILE A 47 -0.58 0.30 11.49
C ILE A 47 -0.31 0.79 10.07
N ASP A 48 0.51 0.07 9.29
CA ASP A 48 0.81 0.43 7.90
C ASP A 48 -0.42 0.25 6.99
N ALA A 49 -1.20 -0.82 7.19
CA ALA A 49 -2.46 -1.03 6.49
C ALA A 49 -3.44 0.11 6.80
N ALA A 50 -3.66 0.43 8.08
CA ALA A 50 -4.53 1.53 8.50
C ALA A 50 -4.07 2.88 7.92
N SER A 51 -2.76 3.17 7.97
CA SER A 51 -2.19 4.39 7.39
C SER A 51 -2.45 4.47 5.89
N SER A 52 -2.37 3.34 5.18
CA SER A 52 -2.69 3.25 3.75
C SER A 52 -4.19 3.47 3.48
N TYR A 53 -5.08 3.00 4.36
CA TYR A 53 -6.51 3.27 4.27
C TYR A 53 -6.84 4.74 4.51
N PHE A 54 -6.25 5.39 5.53
CA PHE A 54 -6.50 6.80 5.84
C PHE A 54 -5.89 7.75 4.80
N ALA A 55 -4.72 7.43 4.24
CA ALA A 55 -4.15 8.17 3.11
C ALA A 55 -5.03 8.07 1.86
N SER A 56 -5.77 6.96 1.69
CA SER A 56 -6.71 6.74 0.60
C SER A 56 -8.09 7.40 0.82
N SER A 57 -8.37 7.92 2.02
CA SER A 57 -9.60 8.66 2.36
C SER A 57 -9.48 10.16 2.10
N SER A 58 -8.31 10.65 1.70
CA SER A 58 -8.14 12.01 1.20
C SER A 58 -8.42 12.03 -0.31
N PRO A 59 -9.39 12.84 -0.80
CA PRO A 59 -9.65 12.98 -2.23
C PRO A 59 -8.44 13.51 -3.04
N ALA A 60 -7.36 13.93 -2.36
CA ALA A 60 -6.23 14.64 -2.94
C ALA A 60 -4.92 13.83 -3.06
N ALA A 61 -4.86 12.56 -2.63
CA ALA A 61 -3.63 11.75 -2.72
C ALA A 61 -3.81 10.50 -3.60
N ARG A 62 -3.94 10.72 -4.90
CA ARG A 62 -3.58 9.72 -5.92
C ARG A 62 -2.43 10.29 -6.74
N PRO A 63 -1.19 9.95 -6.37
CA PRO A 63 -0.34 9.32 -7.36
C PRO A 63 0.44 8.13 -6.78
N ALA A 64 0.74 7.15 -7.65
CA ALA A 64 1.65 6.03 -7.42
C ALA A 64 1.21 4.90 -6.47
N SER A 65 0.30 4.05 -6.93
CA SER A 65 0.49 2.59 -6.79
C SER A 65 0.27 1.93 -8.16
N VAL A 66 1.17 2.28 -9.08
CA VAL A 66 1.37 1.52 -10.32
C VAL A 66 2.02 0.20 -9.90
N GLY A 67 1.20 -0.86 -9.88
CA GLY A 67 1.58 -2.16 -9.36
C GLY A 67 0.40 -3.05 -8.96
N ARG A 68 -0.85 -2.54 -8.99
CA ARG A 68 -2.02 -3.43 -8.97
C ARG A 68 -1.99 -4.28 -10.24
N SER A 69 -1.93 -5.61 -10.06
CA SER A 69 -1.97 -6.61 -11.12
C SER A 69 -2.93 -6.19 -12.25
N ASP A 70 -2.46 -6.31 -13.50
CA ASP A 70 -3.20 -5.88 -14.71
C ASP A 70 -4.62 -6.49 -14.74
N GLU A 71 -4.83 -7.64 -14.09
CA GLU A 71 -6.13 -8.31 -13.88
C GLU A 71 -7.11 -7.54 -12.98
N THR A 72 -6.64 -6.95 -11.88
CA THR A 72 -7.49 -6.16 -10.98
C THR A 72 -7.96 -4.87 -11.65
N LEU A 73 -7.06 -4.26 -12.44
CA LEU A 73 -7.39 -3.09 -13.27
C LEU A 73 -8.36 -3.46 -14.40
N ALA A 74 -8.14 -4.58 -15.09
CA ALA A 74 -9.05 -5.06 -16.12
C ALA A 74 -10.45 -5.32 -15.55
N ALA A 75 -10.57 -5.99 -14.41
CA ALA A 75 -11.85 -6.25 -13.74
C ALA A 75 -12.60 -4.96 -13.37
N PHE A 76 -11.88 -3.93 -12.91
CA PHE A 76 -12.47 -2.62 -12.61
C PHE A 76 -13.08 -1.95 -13.86
N TYR A 77 -12.33 -1.90 -14.96
CA TYR A 77 -12.82 -1.29 -16.20
C TYR A 77 -13.92 -2.11 -16.89
N ILE A 78 -13.87 -3.45 -16.80
CA ILE A 78 -14.97 -4.32 -17.22
C ILE A 78 -16.25 -4.01 -16.42
N GLY A 79 -16.12 -3.80 -15.11
CA GLY A 79 -17.23 -3.39 -14.24
C GLY A 79 -17.83 -2.04 -14.62
N LEU A 80 -17.00 -1.07 -15.00
CA LEU A 80 -17.47 0.24 -15.50
C LEU A 80 -18.19 0.12 -16.84
N SER A 81 -17.65 -0.67 -17.76
CA SER A 81 -18.27 -0.92 -19.06
C SER A 81 -19.63 -1.62 -18.93
N ARG A 82 -19.76 -2.62 -18.05
CA ARG A 82 -21.04 -3.27 -17.73
C ARG A 82 -22.09 -2.30 -17.15
N LYS A 83 -21.64 -1.24 -16.49
CA LYS A 83 -22.50 -0.15 -15.97
C LYS A 83 -22.78 0.93 -17.03
N GLY A 84 -22.43 0.71 -18.30
CA GLY A 84 -22.64 1.64 -19.41
C GLY A 84 -21.67 2.84 -19.42
N ARG A 85 -20.62 2.83 -18.58
CA ARG A 85 -19.66 3.94 -18.53
C ARG A 85 -18.63 3.83 -19.64
N LYS A 86 -18.28 4.98 -20.20
CA LYS A 86 -17.27 5.14 -21.27
C LYS A 86 -15.99 5.77 -20.72
N PRO A 87 -14.84 5.58 -21.41
CA PRO A 87 -13.63 6.33 -21.13
C PRO A 87 -13.94 7.83 -21.10
N SER A 88 -13.41 8.53 -20.10
CA SER A 88 -13.64 9.98 -19.93
C SER A 88 -12.59 10.59 -19.02
N ALA A 89 -12.54 11.92 -18.92
CA ALA A 89 -11.64 12.63 -18.01
C ALA A 89 -11.81 12.23 -16.53
N ALA A 90 -13.02 11.81 -16.13
CA ALA A 90 -13.28 11.29 -14.78
C ALA A 90 -12.77 9.86 -14.56
N HIS A 91 -12.55 9.11 -15.65
CA HIS A 91 -12.05 7.74 -15.62
C HIS A 91 -10.99 7.58 -16.73
N PRO A 92 -9.82 8.23 -16.61
CA PRO A 92 -8.79 8.15 -17.63
C PRO A 92 -8.15 6.75 -17.66
N CYS A 93 -7.44 6.46 -18.74
CA CYS A 93 -6.59 5.29 -18.86
C CYS A 93 -5.55 5.27 -17.73
N ALA A 94 -5.52 4.21 -16.92
CA ALA A 94 -4.55 4.07 -15.83
C ALA A 94 -3.09 3.95 -16.28
N ARG A 95 -2.84 3.67 -17.58
CA ARG A 95 -1.48 3.47 -18.13
C ARG A 95 -0.87 4.76 -18.69
N CYS A 96 -1.64 5.56 -19.43
CA CYS A 96 -1.14 6.77 -20.08
C CYS A 96 -1.89 8.06 -19.68
N GLY A 97 -2.94 7.95 -18.86
CA GLY A 97 -3.72 9.11 -18.40
C GLY A 97 -4.72 9.68 -19.42
N PHE A 98 -4.77 9.16 -20.66
CA PHE A 98 -5.68 9.68 -21.68
C PHE A 98 -7.15 9.28 -21.44
N PRO A 99 -8.11 10.17 -21.70
CA PRO A 99 -9.53 9.91 -21.44
C PRO A 99 -10.23 9.10 -22.54
N ASP A 100 -9.60 8.88 -23.70
CA ASP A 100 -10.28 8.36 -24.89
C ASP A 100 -10.35 6.83 -24.97
N HIS A 101 -9.64 6.13 -24.08
CA HIS A 101 -9.58 4.67 -24.09
C HIS A 101 -9.39 4.09 -22.69
N TRP A 102 -9.75 2.82 -22.52
CA TRP A 102 -9.45 2.05 -21.31
C TRP A 102 -8.05 1.45 -21.37
N VAL A 103 -7.51 1.08 -20.20
CA VAL A 103 -6.17 0.48 -20.08
C VAL A 103 -5.95 -0.75 -20.97
N ILE A 104 -7.01 -1.54 -21.19
CA ILE A 104 -6.97 -2.74 -22.04
C ILE A 104 -6.74 -2.41 -23.53
N ASN A 105 -7.18 -1.24 -23.96
CA ASN A 105 -7.07 -0.72 -25.33
C ASN A 105 -6.00 0.37 -25.43
N CYS A 106 -5.09 0.46 -24.45
CA CYS A 106 -4.08 1.50 -24.44
C CYS A 106 -3.03 1.27 -25.53
N PRO A 107 -2.81 2.20 -26.46
CA PRO A 107 -1.82 2.04 -27.53
C PRO A 107 -0.38 1.98 -26.99
N SER A 108 -0.13 2.51 -25.78
CA SER A 108 1.15 2.33 -25.07
C SER A 108 1.42 0.87 -24.66
N ARG A 109 0.49 -0.08 -24.87
CA ARG A 109 0.77 -1.53 -24.79
C ARG A 109 1.81 -1.99 -25.80
N PHE A 110 1.98 -1.28 -26.92
CA PHE A 110 2.83 -1.74 -28.03
C PHE A 110 4.26 -1.19 -28.00
N VAL A 111 4.62 -0.35 -27.02
CA VAL A 111 6.00 0.14 -26.90
C VAL A 111 6.79 -0.82 -26.00
N HIS A 112 7.04 -2.03 -26.53
CA HIS A 112 8.19 -2.81 -26.06
C HIS A 112 9.46 -2.12 -26.57
N HIS A 113 10.34 -1.79 -25.63
CA HIS A 113 11.74 -1.43 -25.78
C HIS A 113 12.30 -1.29 -27.21
N ARG A 114 12.78 -0.09 -27.52
CA ARG A 114 14.04 0.03 -28.24
C ARG A 114 14.94 1.02 -27.53
#